data_AF-A0A433PAY1-F1
#
_entry.id   AF-A0A433PAY1-F1
#
_cell.length_a   1.000
_cell.length_b   1.000
_cell.length_c   1.000
_cell.angle_alpha   90.00
_cell.angle_beta   90.00
_cell.angle_gamma   90.00
#
_symmetry.space_group_name_H-M   'P 1'
#
loop_
_entity.id
_entity.type
_entity.pdbx_description
1 polymer ?
#
loop_
_entity_poly.entity_id
_entity_poly.type
_entity_poly.pdbx_seq_one_letter_code
_entity_poly.pdbx_strand_id
1 'polypeptide(L)'
;KLRVVVLAPSFKKQLGLKTIHVIVVYTSECVARISSSNAALLSILTLGNCYEITDVAWRQEEYVTGPKTQITAVADGAKPAFPLTYTPLSKLQAGDTHKAIIGIITHCGDKERGTGKDGNPYIRRNITICDCSAVIRITLWKQDAATFNGRPGDTIASFDTAVKEYNGYIQLMLYGNVRTIINPEVPESPALQKWYKDVEKDDKGCPVGLTNARELQWMTIEEANAAAMAGDTVFCRMEASISSIRKTDWWYEACGCCNKKIKDGVCADHGDDIGNACKLYTLQMRIDNHGQFGAAIAFNAVGEKIIGLSAQQLDDLQNHDVAAFDELIRKVADDSVFLVVKVVFRLVDHGNDSVVQCTIHDVEYL
;
A
#
# COMPACT_ATOMS: atom_id res chain seq x y z
N LYS A 1 -18.94 -30.25 16.35
CA LYS A 1 -17.67 -29.95 17.05
C LYS A 1 -16.90 -28.98 16.18
N LEU A 2 -16.32 -27.94 16.74
CA LEU A 2 -15.63 -26.88 16.02
C LEU A 2 -14.21 -26.75 16.58
N ARG A 3 -13.20 -26.97 15.76
CA ARG A 3 -11.80 -26.76 16.15
C ARG A 3 -11.38 -25.36 15.74
N VAL A 4 -10.85 -24.61 16.70
CA VAL A 4 -10.56 -23.18 16.51
C VAL A 4 -9.20 -22.82 17.09
N VAL A 5 -8.57 -21.80 16.53
CA VAL A 5 -7.39 -21.15 17.11
C VAL A 5 -7.68 -19.66 17.27
N VAL A 6 -7.32 -19.12 18.43
CA VAL A 6 -7.64 -17.74 18.80
C VAL A 6 -6.71 -16.75 18.12
N LEU A 7 -7.27 -15.79 17.39
CA LEU A 7 -6.52 -14.76 16.65
C LEU A 7 -6.38 -13.43 17.38
N ALA A 8 -7.30 -13.14 18.30
CA ALA A 8 -7.32 -11.90 19.07
C ALA A 8 -7.97 -12.11 20.44
N PRO A 9 -7.63 -11.29 21.45
CA PRO A 9 -8.37 -11.26 22.71
C PRO A 9 -9.85 -10.97 22.48
N SER A 10 -10.70 -11.53 23.34
CA SER A 10 -12.14 -11.24 23.28
C SER A 10 -12.44 -9.77 23.58
N PHE A 11 -13.49 -9.23 22.96
CA PHE A 11 -13.96 -7.87 23.18
C PHE A 11 -15.48 -7.84 23.40
N LYS A 12 -15.96 -6.76 24.02
CA LYS A 12 -17.38 -6.55 24.29
C LYS A 12 -18.04 -5.82 23.12
N LYS A 13 -19.22 -6.29 22.71
CA LYS A 13 -20.09 -5.63 21.74
C LYS A 13 -21.45 -5.37 22.40
N GLN A 14 -21.92 -4.12 22.32
CA GLN A 14 -23.27 -3.76 22.77
C GLN A 14 -24.27 -3.99 21.63
N LEU A 15 -25.36 -4.69 21.92
CA LEU A 15 -26.47 -4.94 21.00
C LEU A 15 -27.78 -4.53 21.69
N GLY A 16 -28.15 -3.26 21.51
CA GLY A 16 -29.23 -2.65 22.30
C GLY A 16 -28.87 -2.61 23.78
N LEU A 17 -29.72 -3.21 24.62
CA LEU A 17 -29.49 -3.33 26.07
C LEU A 17 -28.64 -4.54 26.48
N LYS A 18 -28.27 -5.42 25.52
CA LYS A 18 -27.53 -6.65 25.81
C LYS A 18 -26.05 -6.46 25.49
N THR A 19 -25.20 -6.89 26.40
CA THR A 19 -23.76 -7.03 26.14
C THR A 19 -23.47 -8.47 25.69
N ILE A 20 -22.80 -8.60 24.54
CA ILE A 20 -22.26 -9.88 24.07
C ILE A 20 -20.74 -9.79 24.03
N HIS A 21 -20.09 -10.92 24.30
CA HIS A 21 -18.65 -11.08 24.17
C HIS A 21 -18.36 -11.73 22.83
N VAL A 22 -17.34 -11.26 22.15
CA VAL A 22 -16.96 -11.73 20.82
C VAL A 22 -15.47 -12.03 20.83
N ILE A 23 -15.09 -13.15 20.25
CA ILE A 23 -13.70 -13.51 19.99
C ILE A 23 -13.54 -13.86 18.51
N VAL A 24 -12.37 -13.57 17.95
CA VAL A 24 -12.06 -13.91 16.55
C VAL A 24 -11.13 -15.11 16.54
N VAL A 25 -11.46 -16.07 15.70
CA VAL A 25 -10.77 -17.36 15.59
C VAL A 25 -10.60 -17.76 14.14
N TYR A 26 -9.70 -18.69 13.86
CA TYR A 26 -9.71 -19.43 12.60
C TYR A 26 -9.98 -20.92 12.81
N THR A 27 -10.59 -21.52 11.81
CA THR A 27 -10.76 -22.97 11.62
C THR A 27 -9.87 -23.41 10.46
N SER A 28 -9.93 -24.69 10.07
CA SER A 28 -9.30 -25.16 8.83
C SER A 28 -9.92 -24.58 7.55
N GLU A 29 -11.08 -23.93 7.64
CA GLU A 29 -11.86 -23.50 6.48
C GLU A 29 -11.98 -21.98 6.38
N CYS A 30 -12.02 -21.28 7.51
CA CYS A 30 -12.28 -19.84 7.51
C CYS A 30 -11.79 -19.14 8.77
N VAL A 31 -11.76 -17.81 8.70
CA VAL A 31 -11.73 -16.94 9.88
C VAL A 31 -13.16 -16.58 10.26
N ALA A 32 -13.50 -16.71 11.53
CA ALA A 32 -14.86 -16.53 12.03
C ALA A 32 -14.88 -15.85 13.41
N ARG A 33 -16.07 -15.39 13.80
CA ARG A 33 -16.35 -14.96 15.17
C ARG A 33 -17.03 -16.05 15.96
N ILE A 34 -16.76 -16.05 17.25
CA ILE A 34 -17.60 -16.72 18.24
C ILE A 34 -18.17 -15.66 19.17
N SER A 35 -19.49 -15.59 19.27
CA SER A 35 -20.19 -14.71 20.20
C SER A 35 -20.86 -15.49 21.32
N SER A 36 -20.82 -14.90 22.52
CA SER A 36 -21.43 -15.47 23.72
C SER A 36 -22.03 -14.39 24.62
N SER A 37 -23.18 -14.67 25.21
CA SER A 37 -23.70 -13.88 26.33
C SER A 37 -23.00 -14.23 27.65
N ASN A 38 -22.25 -15.33 27.71
CA ASN A 38 -21.49 -15.76 28.87
C ASN A 38 -20.02 -15.32 28.74
N ALA A 39 -19.67 -14.21 29.40
CA ALA A 39 -18.32 -13.66 29.41
C ALA A 39 -17.25 -14.67 29.86
N ALA A 40 -17.56 -15.48 30.88
CA ALA A 40 -16.63 -16.43 31.46
C ALA A 40 -16.22 -17.50 30.44
N LEU A 41 -17.15 -17.88 29.56
CA LEU A 41 -16.94 -18.92 28.57
C LEU A 41 -15.95 -18.50 27.47
N LEU A 42 -15.93 -17.23 27.05
CA LEU A 42 -14.90 -16.75 26.11
C LEU A 42 -13.61 -16.33 26.79
N SER A 43 -13.63 -16.03 28.10
CA SER A 43 -12.44 -15.59 28.84
C SER A 43 -11.36 -16.67 28.99
N ILE A 44 -11.73 -17.95 28.89
CA ILE A 44 -10.78 -19.07 28.92
C ILE A 44 -10.03 -19.26 27.59
N LEU A 45 -10.50 -18.63 26.51
CA LEU A 45 -9.88 -18.72 25.20
C LEU A 45 -8.73 -17.72 25.11
N THR A 46 -7.51 -18.21 25.29
CA THR A 46 -6.30 -17.40 25.20
C THR A 46 -5.75 -17.33 23.77
N LEU A 47 -5.14 -16.19 23.43
CA LEU A 47 -4.50 -15.93 22.14
C LEU A 47 -3.56 -17.08 21.72
N GLY A 48 -3.61 -17.46 20.45
CA GLY A 48 -2.71 -18.47 19.88
C GLY A 48 -3.05 -19.92 20.17
N ASN A 49 -3.85 -20.19 21.19
CA ASN A 49 -4.14 -21.55 21.63
C ASN A 49 -5.29 -22.18 20.82
N CYS A 50 -5.26 -23.50 20.73
CA CYS A 50 -6.25 -24.29 20.01
C CYS A 50 -7.29 -24.88 20.98
N TYR A 51 -8.55 -24.88 20.55
CA TYR A 51 -9.67 -25.38 21.34
C TYR A 51 -10.64 -26.20 20.48
N GLU A 52 -11.26 -27.19 21.09
CA GLU A 52 -12.43 -27.88 20.56
C GLU A 52 -13.68 -27.39 21.28
N ILE A 53 -14.63 -26.88 20.50
CA ILE A 53 -15.87 -26.27 21.01
C ILE A 53 -17.07 -27.08 20.53
N THR A 54 -17.97 -27.41 21.44
CA THR A 54 -19.21 -28.16 21.17
C THR A 54 -20.44 -27.29 21.41
N ASP A 55 -21.60 -27.71 20.90
CA ASP A 55 -22.87 -26.98 21.03
C ASP A 55 -22.78 -25.49 20.63
N VAL A 56 -22.28 -25.25 19.41
CA VAL A 56 -22.24 -23.92 18.78
C VAL A 56 -23.12 -23.92 17.53
N ALA A 57 -23.85 -22.84 17.31
CA ALA A 57 -24.71 -22.67 16.14
C ALA A 57 -24.16 -21.57 15.23
N TRP A 58 -24.19 -21.79 13.92
CA TRP A 58 -23.87 -20.73 12.94
C TRP A 58 -25.09 -19.83 12.72
N ARG A 59 -24.96 -18.53 12.98
CA ARG A 59 -26.03 -17.53 12.80
C ARG A 59 -25.42 -16.19 12.42
N GLN A 60 -25.98 -15.52 11.40
CA GLN A 60 -25.55 -14.17 10.99
C GLN A 60 -24.03 -14.05 10.82
N GLU A 61 -23.41 -15.02 10.12
CA GLU A 61 -21.97 -15.03 9.81
C GLU A 61 -21.05 -15.12 11.04
N GLU A 62 -21.54 -15.68 12.14
CA GLU A 62 -20.74 -16.00 13.32
C GLU A 62 -21.22 -17.29 13.99
N TYR A 63 -20.35 -17.92 14.76
CA TYR A 63 -20.73 -18.97 15.68
C TYR A 63 -21.28 -18.36 16.96
N VAL A 64 -22.39 -18.89 17.46
CA VAL A 64 -23.05 -18.46 18.71
C VAL A 64 -23.05 -19.62 19.68
N THR A 65 -22.59 -19.38 20.91
CA THR A 65 -22.55 -20.41 21.96
C THR A 65 -23.95 -20.72 22.49
N GLY A 66 -24.25 -22.00 22.66
CA GLY A 66 -25.47 -22.50 23.29
C GLY A 66 -25.35 -22.76 24.80
N PRO A 67 -26.46 -23.14 25.47
CA PRO A 67 -26.47 -23.46 26.90
C PRO A 67 -25.62 -24.67 27.28
N LYS A 68 -25.30 -25.57 26.35
CA LYS A 68 -24.49 -26.77 26.58
C LYS A 68 -23.10 -26.64 25.95
N THR A 69 -22.67 -25.44 25.57
CA THR A 69 -21.34 -25.22 25.02
C THR A 69 -20.26 -25.68 25.98
N GLN A 70 -19.40 -26.56 25.50
CA GLN A 70 -18.19 -26.98 26.20
C GLN A 70 -16.97 -26.59 25.36
N ILE A 71 -15.92 -26.16 26.04
CA ILE A 71 -14.63 -25.78 25.44
C ILE A 71 -13.56 -26.66 26.07
N THR A 72 -12.79 -27.33 25.24
CA THR A 72 -11.66 -28.16 25.67
C THR A 72 -10.40 -27.68 24.98
N ALA A 73 -9.31 -27.47 25.73
CA ALA A 73 -8.01 -27.13 25.14
C ALA A 73 -7.48 -28.29 24.31
N VAL A 74 -6.82 -27.97 23.20
CA VAL A 74 -6.23 -28.92 22.25
C VAL A 74 -4.74 -28.66 22.16
N ALA A 75 -3.94 -29.72 22.11
CA ALA A 75 -2.48 -29.61 21.99
C ALA A 75 -2.06 -28.89 20.70
N ASP A 76 -0.95 -28.15 20.74
CA ASP A 76 -0.47 -27.33 19.62
C ASP A 76 -0.28 -28.10 18.32
N GLY A 77 0.17 -29.37 18.38
CA GLY A 77 0.35 -30.22 17.20
C GLY A 77 -0.94 -30.57 16.45
N ALA A 78 -2.11 -30.24 17.01
CA ALA A 78 -3.41 -30.44 16.38
C ALA A 78 -4.06 -29.15 15.87
N LYS A 79 -3.31 -28.03 15.86
CA LYS A 79 -3.74 -26.77 15.23
C LYS A 79 -4.02 -26.99 13.73
N PRO A 80 -5.18 -26.54 13.21
CA PRO A 80 -5.41 -26.52 11.78
C PRO A 80 -4.43 -25.56 11.10
N ALA A 81 -4.17 -25.77 9.81
CA ALA A 81 -3.46 -24.79 9.00
C ALA A 81 -4.30 -23.49 8.90
N PHE A 82 -3.62 -22.35 8.84
CA PHE A 82 -4.30 -21.07 8.64
C PHE A 82 -4.97 -21.06 7.26
N PRO A 83 -6.27 -20.73 7.15
CA PRO A 83 -7.05 -21.01 5.95
C PRO A 83 -6.96 -19.93 4.87
N LEU A 84 -6.30 -18.80 5.15
CA LEU A 84 -6.26 -17.66 4.23
C LEU A 84 -4.88 -17.45 3.63
N THR A 85 -4.86 -16.96 2.40
CA THR A 85 -3.67 -16.40 1.75
C THR A 85 -3.85 -14.89 1.65
N TYR A 86 -2.88 -14.13 2.16
CA TYR A 86 -2.92 -12.68 2.08
C TYR A 86 -2.55 -12.18 0.68
N THR A 87 -3.30 -11.19 0.21
CA THR A 87 -3.00 -10.50 -1.05
C THR A 87 -1.99 -9.38 -0.78
N PRO A 88 -0.84 -9.34 -1.47
CA PRO A 88 0.09 -8.22 -1.38
C PRO A 88 -0.60 -6.90 -1.71
N LEU A 89 -0.28 -5.84 -0.97
CA LEU A 89 -0.97 -4.55 -1.11
C LEU A 89 -0.80 -3.94 -2.52
N SER A 90 0.31 -4.21 -3.20
CA SER A 90 0.55 -3.78 -4.58
C SER A 90 -0.32 -4.49 -5.63
N LYS A 91 -0.88 -5.65 -5.30
CA LYS A 91 -1.70 -6.47 -6.21
C LYS A 91 -3.20 -6.19 -6.11
N LEU A 92 -3.60 -5.31 -5.20
CA LEU A 92 -5.00 -4.92 -5.03
C LEU A 92 -5.45 -4.03 -6.18
N GLN A 93 -6.71 -4.18 -6.59
CA GLN A 93 -7.34 -3.42 -7.68
C GLN A 93 -8.71 -2.93 -7.25
N ALA A 94 -9.23 -1.82 -7.78
CA ALA A 94 -10.54 -1.37 -7.37
C ALA A 94 -11.62 -2.35 -7.83
N GLY A 95 -12.67 -2.48 -7.01
CA GLY A 95 -13.69 -3.49 -7.23
C GLY A 95 -13.33 -4.88 -6.68
N ASP A 96 -12.08 -5.10 -6.26
CA ASP A 96 -11.76 -6.29 -5.47
C ASP A 96 -12.66 -6.34 -4.22
N THR A 97 -13.16 -7.54 -3.93
CA THR A 97 -13.96 -7.86 -2.74
C THR A 97 -13.41 -9.12 -2.09
N HIS A 98 -13.72 -9.32 -0.81
CA HIS A 98 -13.34 -10.52 -0.05
C HIS A 98 -11.85 -10.83 -0.03
N LYS A 99 -11.00 -9.78 -0.02
CA LYS A 99 -9.54 -9.94 0.08
C LYS A 99 -9.10 -10.00 1.53
N ALA A 100 -8.24 -10.97 1.83
CA ALA A 100 -7.44 -10.95 3.05
C ALA A 100 -6.16 -10.13 2.81
N ILE A 101 -5.86 -9.22 3.73
CA ILE A 101 -4.67 -8.34 3.71
C ILE A 101 -4.03 -8.32 5.09
N ILE A 102 -2.71 -8.10 5.12
CA ILE A 102 -1.94 -7.88 6.34
C ILE A 102 -0.89 -6.81 6.06
N GLY A 103 -0.63 -5.95 7.04
CA GLY A 103 0.33 -4.86 6.93
C GLY A 103 0.82 -4.41 8.30
N ILE A 104 1.84 -3.54 8.30
CA ILE A 104 2.26 -2.78 9.46
C ILE A 104 1.66 -1.39 9.37
N ILE A 105 1.10 -0.89 10.47
CA ILE A 105 0.61 0.49 10.55
C ILE A 105 1.83 1.42 10.52
N THR A 106 1.86 2.36 9.58
CA THR A 106 2.91 3.40 9.53
C THR A 106 2.40 4.73 10.08
N HIS A 107 1.10 5.00 9.95
CA HIS A 107 0.52 6.25 10.40
C HIS A 107 -0.93 6.08 10.87
N CYS A 108 -1.27 6.76 11.96
CA CYS A 108 -2.63 6.87 12.48
C CYS A 108 -3.06 8.33 12.48
N GLY A 109 -3.93 8.72 11.56
CA GLY A 109 -4.49 10.07 11.53
C GLY A 109 -5.42 10.33 12.72
N ASP A 110 -5.75 11.61 12.91
CA ASP A 110 -6.70 12.03 13.93
C ASP A 110 -8.14 11.62 13.63
N LYS A 111 -8.97 11.60 14.68
CA LYS A 111 -10.41 11.38 14.53
C LYS A 111 -11.07 12.65 14.01
N GLU A 112 -11.69 12.54 12.86
CA GLU A 112 -12.44 13.61 12.23
C GLU A 112 -13.94 13.39 12.42
N ARG A 113 -14.67 14.48 12.66
CA ARG A 113 -16.13 14.49 12.69
C ARG A 113 -16.63 15.38 11.57
N GLY A 114 -17.69 14.97 10.89
CA GLY A 114 -18.29 15.75 9.82
C GLY A 114 -19.73 15.36 9.57
N THR A 115 -20.33 15.97 8.56
CA THR A 115 -21.68 15.67 8.09
C THR A 115 -21.59 15.10 6.68
N GLY A 116 -22.21 13.93 6.47
CA GLY A 116 -22.23 13.23 5.19
C GLY A 116 -23.09 13.96 4.16
N LYS A 117 -22.98 13.54 2.90
CA LYS A 117 -23.83 14.07 1.80
C LYS A 117 -25.32 13.80 2.02
N ASP A 118 -25.64 12.79 2.83
CA ASP A 118 -26.98 12.41 3.26
C ASP A 118 -27.48 13.22 4.49
N GLY A 119 -26.69 14.19 4.98
CA GLY A 119 -27.00 15.00 6.15
C GLY A 119 -26.72 14.32 7.50
N ASN A 120 -26.26 13.06 7.51
CA ASN A 120 -26.01 12.34 8.75
C ASN A 120 -24.60 12.62 9.28
N PRO A 121 -24.41 12.78 10.61
CA PRO A 121 -23.09 12.93 11.18
C PRO A 121 -22.26 11.65 11.01
N TYR A 122 -20.97 11.81 10.71
CA TYR A 122 -20.02 10.71 10.66
C TYR A 122 -18.77 10.98 11.51
N ILE A 123 -18.12 9.90 11.92
CA ILE A 123 -16.76 9.90 12.47
C ILE A 123 -15.90 9.15 11.46
N ARG A 124 -14.77 9.73 11.06
CA ARG A 124 -13.80 9.14 10.14
C ARG A 124 -12.42 9.16 10.77
N ARG A 125 -11.62 8.15 10.46
CA ARG A 125 -10.19 8.13 10.80
C ARG A 125 -9.42 7.44 9.68
N ASN A 126 -8.39 8.09 9.17
CA ASN A 126 -7.50 7.49 8.16
C ASN A 126 -6.32 6.83 8.86
N ILE A 127 -6.01 5.60 8.47
CA ILE A 127 -4.80 4.90 8.87
C ILE A 127 -4.03 4.50 7.61
N THR A 128 -2.71 4.48 7.70
CA THR A 128 -1.83 4.05 6.61
C THR A 128 -1.13 2.78 7.05
N ILE A 129 -1.13 1.78 6.17
CA ILE A 129 -0.44 0.51 6.39
C ILE A 129 0.52 0.25 5.24
N CYS A 130 1.55 -0.56 5.48
CA CYS A 130 2.45 -1.04 4.44
C CYS A 130 2.76 -2.53 4.59
N ASP A 131 3.11 -3.16 3.48
CA ASP A 131 3.82 -4.43 3.43
C ASP A 131 5.09 -4.24 2.59
N CYS A 132 5.81 -5.31 2.27
CA CYS A 132 7.00 -5.24 1.43
C CYS A 132 6.75 -4.81 -0.02
N SER A 133 5.49 -4.62 -0.42
CA SER A 133 5.08 -4.37 -1.80
C SER A 133 4.52 -2.97 -2.02
N ALA A 134 3.77 -2.40 -1.09
CA ALA A 134 3.17 -1.07 -1.22
C ALA A 134 2.73 -0.46 0.12
N VAL A 135 2.38 0.83 0.07
CA VAL A 135 1.69 1.57 1.13
C VAL A 135 0.23 1.76 0.73
N ILE A 136 -0.73 1.54 1.61
CA ILE A 136 -2.15 1.81 1.31
C ILE A 136 -2.87 2.48 2.49
N ARG A 137 -3.85 3.31 2.17
CA ARG A 137 -4.72 3.94 3.16
C ARG A 137 -5.95 3.07 3.44
N ILE A 138 -6.32 2.98 4.71
CA ILE A 138 -7.60 2.45 5.17
C ILE A 138 -8.39 3.61 5.76
N THR A 139 -9.64 3.76 5.31
CA THR A 139 -10.56 4.74 5.87
C THR A 139 -11.51 4.05 6.83
N LEU A 140 -11.32 4.28 8.14
CA LEU A 140 -12.22 3.79 9.17
C LEU A 140 -13.40 4.74 9.33
N TRP A 141 -14.58 4.17 9.62
CA TRP A 141 -15.82 4.93 9.75
C TRP A 141 -16.54 4.59 11.06
N LYS A 142 -17.36 5.52 11.56
CA LYS A 142 -18.26 5.35 12.71
C LYS A 142 -17.51 4.77 13.94
N GLN A 143 -17.95 3.61 14.43
CA GLN A 143 -17.40 2.97 15.62
C GLN A 143 -15.94 2.55 15.42
N ASP A 144 -15.59 1.99 14.25
CA ASP A 144 -14.23 1.56 13.95
C ASP A 144 -13.25 2.74 14.07
N ALA A 145 -13.63 3.91 13.53
CA ALA A 145 -12.87 5.14 13.68
C ALA A 145 -12.77 5.63 15.13
N ALA A 146 -13.87 5.51 15.89
CA ALA A 146 -13.96 6.01 17.26
C ALA A 146 -13.11 5.21 18.25
N THR A 147 -13.08 3.88 18.09
CA THR A 147 -12.43 2.94 19.01
C THR A 147 -11.12 2.36 18.50
N PHE A 148 -10.65 2.76 17.32
CA PHE A 148 -9.35 2.31 16.82
C PHE A 148 -8.22 2.63 17.80
N ASN A 149 -7.49 1.59 18.19
CA ASN A 149 -6.44 1.64 19.21
C ASN A 149 -5.07 1.15 18.72
N GLY A 150 -4.92 0.90 17.42
CA GLY A 150 -3.63 0.52 16.81
C GLY A 150 -2.66 1.70 16.74
N ARG A 151 -1.37 1.39 16.69
CA ARG A 151 -0.27 2.36 16.71
C ARG A 151 0.71 2.07 15.57
N PRO A 152 1.50 3.06 15.13
CA PRO A 152 2.61 2.80 14.22
C PRO A 152 3.52 1.68 14.75
N GLY A 153 3.89 0.75 13.88
CA GLY A 153 4.64 -0.47 14.19
C GLY A 153 3.78 -1.69 14.56
N ASP A 154 2.49 -1.52 14.91
CA ASP A 154 1.60 -2.65 15.13
C ASP A 154 1.28 -3.36 13.80
N THR A 155 1.14 -4.68 13.85
CA THR A 155 0.60 -5.46 12.73
C THR A 155 -0.91 -5.32 12.68
N ILE A 156 -1.46 -5.25 11.49
CA ILE A 156 -2.90 -5.15 11.27
C ILE A 156 -3.30 -6.09 10.13
N ALA A 157 -4.31 -6.91 10.34
CA ALA A 157 -4.86 -7.79 9.32
C ALA A 157 -6.36 -7.58 9.15
N SER A 158 -6.82 -7.64 7.91
CA SER A 158 -8.23 -7.79 7.58
C SER A 158 -8.41 -9.06 6.76
N PHE A 159 -9.49 -9.79 7.02
CA PHE A 159 -9.77 -11.06 6.35
C PHE A 159 -10.88 -10.94 5.30
N ASP A 160 -11.54 -9.78 5.24
CA ASP A 160 -12.62 -9.48 4.32
C ASP A 160 -12.61 -7.97 4.02
N THR A 161 -11.77 -7.60 3.06
CA THR A 161 -11.62 -6.22 2.60
C THR A 161 -12.08 -6.10 1.16
N ALA A 162 -12.70 -4.96 0.85
CA ALA A 162 -12.85 -4.52 -0.50
C ALA A 162 -11.99 -3.30 -0.80
N VAL A 163 -11.81 -3.04 -2.08
CA VAL A 163 -10.91 -2.00 -2.57
C VAL A 163 -11.72 -1.03 -3.41
N LYS A 164 -11.56 0.26 -3.12
CA LYS A 164 -12.19 1.33 -3.88
C LYS A 164 -11.14 2.31 -4.36
N GLU A 165 -11.32 2.82 -5.57
CA GLU A 165 -10.52 3.91 -6.11
C GLU A 165 -11.07 5.27 -5.66
N TYR A 166 -10.15 6.19 -5.36
CA TYR A 166 -10.44 7.59 -5.14
C TYR A 166 -9.25 8.45 -5.59
N ASN A 167 -9.45 9.21 -6.66
CA ASN A 167 -8.48 10.12 -7.26
C ASN A 167 -7.15 9.42 -7.63
N GLY A 168 -7.24 8.26 -8.28
CA GLY A 168 -6.15 7.39 -8.70
C GLY A 168 -5.56 6.52 -7.59
N TYR A 169 -5.89 6.76 -6.32
CA TYR A 169 -5.44 5.92 -5.21
C TYR A 169 -6.45 4.86 -4.89
N ILE A 170 -6.00 3.63 -4.68
CA ILE A 170 -6.86 2.64 -4.06
C ILE A 170 -6.80 2.79 -2.54
N GLN A 171 -7.95 2.59 -1.93
CA GLN A 171 -8.14 2.60 -0.49
C GLN A 171 -8.91 1.35 -0.08
N LEU A 172 -8.55 0.83 1.09
CA LEU A 172 -9.26 -0.29 1.68
C LEU A 172 -10.57 0.20 2.27
N MET A 173 -11.65 -0.41 1.81
CA MET A 173 -12.99 -0.32 2.40
C MET A 173 -13.26 -1.61 3.15
N LEU A 174 -13.43 -1.47 4.45
CA LEU A 174 -13.69 -2.61 5.32
C LEU A 174 -15.20 -2.94 5.30
N TYR A 175 -15.58 -4.19 5.02
CA TYR A 175 -16.97 -4.72 5.03
C TYR A 175 -17.19 -5.77 6.14
N GLY A 176 -18.44 -5.99 6.61
CA GLY A 176 -18.76 -6.91 7.73
C GLY A 176 -18.41 -6.53 9.19
N ASN A 177 -18.41 -7.50 10.11
CA ASN A 177 -18.21 -7.31 11.56
C ASN A 177 -16.86 -7.88 12.08
N VAL A 178 -16.02 -8.47 11.21
CA VAL A 178 -14.64 -8.92 11.49
C VAL A 178 -13.69 -8.20 10.55
N ARG A 179 -13.65 -6.89 10.69
CA ARG A 179 -13.01 -6.07 9.67
C ARG A 179 -11.52 -6.00 9.83
N THR A 180 -11.01 -6.04 11.07
CA THR A 180 -9.60 -5.79 11.30
C THR A 180 -9.17 -6.29 12.67
N ILE A 181 -8.04 -6.99 12.74
CA ILE A 181 -7.37 -7.37 13.99
C ILE A 181 -6.03 -6.65 14.06
N ILE A 182 -5.74 -6.08 15.23
CA ILE A 182 -4.43 -5.52 15.57
C ILE A 182 -3.63 -6.60 16.30
N ASN A 183 -2.36 -6.75 15.91
CA ASN A 183 -1.43 -7.75 16.37
C ASN A 183 -2.02 -9.18 16.33
N PRO A 184 -2.51 -9.64 15.16
CA PRO A 184 -3.05 -10.98 15.01
C PRO A 184 -1.96 -12.04 15.18
N GLU A 185 -2.30 -13.14 15.83
CA GLU A 185 -1.43 -14.32 15.90
C GLU A 185 -1.61 -15.22 14.66
N VAL A 186 -0.99 -14.77 13.56
CA VAL A 186 -0.99 -15.46 12.26
C VAL A 186 0.45 -15.73 11.78
N PRO A 187 0.66 -16.74 10.92
CA PRO A 187 1.99 -17.15 10.47
C PRO A 187 2.83 -16.03 9.83
N GLU A 188 2.19 -15.06 9.19
CA GLU A 188 2.83 -13.98 8.43
C GLU A 188 3.32 -12.83 9.32
N SER A 189 2.73 -12.65 10.52
CA SER A 189 3.05 -11.55 11.43
C SER A 189 4.55 -11.45 11.77
N PRO A 190 5.27 -12.53 12.15
CA PRO A 190 6.68 -12.46 12.52
C PRO A 190 7.60 -12.04 11.38
N ALA A 191 7.37 -12.57 10.16
CA ALA A 191 8.17 -12.23 8.99
C ALA A 191 7.96 -10.76 8.58
N LEU A 192 6.71 -10.30 8.60
CA LEU A 192 6.37 -8.91 8.29
C LEU A 192 6.95 -7.93 9.31
N GLN A 193 6.88 -8.25 10.60
CA GLN A 193 7.49 -7.45 11.67
C GLN A 193 9.01 -7.37 11.53
N LYS A 194 9.67 -8.50 11.22
CA LYS A 194 11.11 -8.53 10.99
C LYS A 194 11.50 -7.64 9.80
N TRP A 195 10.83 -7.81 8.66
CA TRP A 195 11.06 -6.98 7.48
C TRP A 195 10.89 -5.49 7.80
N TYR A 196 9.80 -5.12 8.46
CA TYR A 196 9.54 -3.72 8.79
C TYR A 196 10.58 -3.16 9.76
N LYS A 197 11.13 -3.95 10.68
CA LYS A 197 12.22 -3.51 11.55
C LYS A 197 13.48 -3.18 10.76
N ASP A 198 13.83 -4.04 9.80
CA ASP A 198 15.11 -3.99 9.08
C ASP A 198 15.11 -3.00 7.89
N VAL A 199 13.94 -2.68 7.31
CA VAL A 199 13.84 -1.76 6.18
C VAL A 199 14.14 -0.31 6.57
N GLU A 200 14.88 0.40 5.71
CA GLU A 200 15.13 1.85 5.84
C GLU A 200 13.81 2.64 5.78
N LYS A 201 13.68 3.67 6.62
CA LYS A 201 12.45 4.48 6.73
C LYS A 201 12.78 5.97 6.63
N ASP A 202 11.84 6.72 6.09
CA ASP A 202 11.88 8.19 6.10
C ASP A 202 11.58 8.77 7.49
N ASP A 203 11.66 10.10 7.63
CA ASP A 203 11.37 10.82 8.87
C ASP A 203 9.93 10.63 9.39
N LYS A 204 9.04 10.06 8.57
CA LYS A 204 7.64 9.77 8.91
C LYS A 204 7.43 8.30 9.30
N GLY A 205 8.49 7.49 9.34
CA GLY A 205 8.44 6.07 9.66
C GLY A 205 7.89 5.20 8.52
N CYS A 206 7.84 5.72 7.30
CA CYS A 206 7.43 4.98 6.11
C CYS A 206 8.65 4.33 5.44
N PRO A 207 8.58 3.06 5.01
CA PRO A 207 9.69 2.43 4.29
C PRO A 207 10.05 3.19 3.02
N VAL A 208 11.35 3.45 2.81
CA VAL A 208 11.86 4.14 1.62
C VAL A 208 11.64 3.26 0.39
N GLY A 209 11.27 3.87 -0.74
CA GLY A 209 11.06 3.17 -2.01
C GLY A 209 9.67 2.54 -2.19
N LEU A 210 8.85 2.45 -1.14
CA LEU A 210 7.45 2.03 -1.31
C LEU A 210 6.59 3.18 -1.82
N THR A 211 5.70 2.87 -2.75
CA THR A 211 4.73 3.82 -3.30
C THR A 211 3.33 3.54 -2.76
N ASN A 212 2.47 4.56 -2.81
CA ASN A 212 1.06 4.34 -2.51
C ASN A 212 0.45 3.41 -3.55
N ALA A 213 -0.32 2.43 -3.09
CA ALA A 213 -1.07 1.53 -3.94
C ALA A 213 -2.08 2.36 -4.75
N ARG A 214 -2.07 2.15 -6.07
CA ARG A 214 -2.88 2.89 -7.02
C ARG A 214 -3.52 1.91 -7.98
N GLU A 215 -4.74 2.23 -8.40
CA GLU A 215 -5.30 1.57 -9.55
C GLU A 215 -4.79 2.31 -10.77
N LEU A 216 -4.15 1.57 -11.66
CA LEU A 216 -3.64 2.10 -12.91
C LEU A 216 -4.41 1.42 -14.02
N GLN A 217 -5.32 2.18 -14.62
CA GLN A 217 -6.03 1.73 -15.81
C GLN A 217 -5.05 1.60 -16.98
N TRP A 218 -5.28 0.62 -17.84
CA TRP A 218 -4.61 0.57 -19.13
C TRP A 218 -5.15 1.69 -19.99
N MET A 219 -4.28 2.60 -20.39
CA MET A 219 -4.65 3.73 -21.25
C MET A 219 -3.58 3.91 -22.32
N THR A 220 -3.96 4.48 -23.45
CA THR A 220 -2.98 4.98 -24.42
C THR A 220 -2.43 6.34 -23.98
N ILE A 221 -1.33 6.78 -24.62
CA ILE A 221 -0.79 8.13 -24.40
C ILE A 221 -1.83 9.20 -24.78
N GLU A 222 -2.58 8.97 -25.87
CA GLU A 222 -3.60 9.91 -26.34
C GLU A 222 -4.77 10.04 -25.35
N GLU A 223 -5.30 8.91 -24.86
CA GLU A 223 -6.40 8.89 -23.89
C GLU A 223 -6.01 9.61 -22.60
N ALA A 224 -4.81 9.33 -22.08
CA ALA A 224 -4.33 9.93 -20.83
C ALA A 224 -4.04 11.43 -20.99
N ASN A 225 -3.48 11.86 -22.13
CA ASN A 225 -3.29 13.28 -22.44
C ASN A 225 -4.63 14.02 -22.55
N ALA A 226 -5.61 13.44 -23.26
CA ALA A 226 -6.92 14.07 -23.44
C ALA A 226 -7.64 14.27 -22.10
N ALA A 227 -7.62 13.28 -21.21
CA ALA A 227 -8.17 13.39 -19.86
C ALA A 227 -7.42 14.43 -19.02
N ALA A 228 -6.08 14.47 -19.09
CA ALA A 228 -5.30 15.46 -18.36
C ALA A 228 -5.56 16.90 -18.84
N MET A 229 -5.76 17.10 -20.15
CA MET A 229 -6.15 18.39 -20.72
C MET A 229 -7.54 18.86 -20.26
N ALA A 230 -8.43 17.95 -19.88
CA ALA A 230 -9.73 18.27 -19.30
C ALA A 230 -9.65 18.74 -17.83
N GLY A 231 -8.45 18.77 -17.25
CA GLY A 231 -8.19 19.23 -15.88
C GLY A 231 -7.99 18.10 -14.86
N ASP A 232 -8.05 16.83 -15.27
CA ASP A 232 -7.84 15.70 -14.38
C ASP A 232 -6.35 15.42 -14.16
N THR A 233 -5.99 14.90 -12.98
CA THR A 233 -4.70 14.19 -12.81
C THR A 233 -4.94 12.72 -13.12
N VAL A 234 -4.29 12.20 -14.16
CA VAL A 234 -4.52 10.85 -14.66
C VAL A 234 -3.39 9.94 -14.21
N PHE A 235 -3.73 8.90 -13.46
CA PHE A 235 -2.81 7.82 -13.08
C PHE A 235 -3.14 6.59 -13.93
N CYS A 236 -2.21 6.14 -14.77
CA CYS A 236 -2.45 5.01 -15.65
C CYS A 236 -1.20 4.15 -15.84
N ARG A 237 -1.38 3.02 -16.50
CA ARG A 237 -0.28 2.18 -17.00
C ARG A 237 -0.47 1.95 -18.48
N MET A 238 0.63 1.74 -19.16
CA MET A 238 0.63 1.45 -20.59
C MET A 238 1.82 0.57 -20.93
N GLU A 239 1.68 -0.16 -22.03
CA GLU A 239 2.80 -0.85 -22.65
C GLU A 239 3.51 0.16 -23.54
N ALA A 240 4.78 0.45 -23.27
CA ALA A 240 5.55 1.40 -24.05
C ALA A 240 7.02 1.01 -24.11
N SER A 241 7.68 1.33 -25.22
CA SER A 241 9.13 1.31 -25.34
C SER A 241 9.69 2.72 -25.10
N ILE A 242 10.97 2.80 -24.75
CA ILE A 242 11.69 4.08 -24.65
C ILE A 242 12.30 4.35 -26.03
N SER A 243 11.78 5.33 -26.76
CA SER A 243 12.27 5.63 -28.13
C SER A 243 13.50 6.55 -28.13
N SER A 244 13.67 7.38 -27.10
CA SER A 244 14.88 8.21 -26.96
C SER A 244 15.03 8.73 -25.54
N ILE A 245 16.27 8.97 -25.12
CA ILE A 245 16.61 9.63 -23.84
C ILE A 245 17.45 10.86 -24.17
N ARG A 246 17.12 11.99 -23.53
CA ARG A 246 17.90 13.22 -23.64
C ARG A 246 19.28 13.02 -22.99
N LYS A 247 20.34 13.28 -23.76
CA LYS A 247 21.75 13.10 -23.33
C LYS A 247 22.35 14.31 -22.61
N THR A 248 21.54 15.35 -22.37
CA THR A 248 21.91 16.58 -21.65
C THR A 248 20.89 16.87 -20.55
N ASP A 249 21.31 17.57 -19.49
CA ASP A 249 20.44 18.02 -18.39
C ASP A 249 19.61 16.89 -17.73
N TRP A 250 20.17 15.69 -17.69
CA TRP A 250 19.48 14.46 -17.26
C TRP A 250 19.64 14.15 -15.76
N TRP A 251 20.38 14.98 -15.03
CA TRP A 251 20.54 14.91 -13.58
C TRP A 251 20.52 16.32 -12.97
N TYR A 252 20.36 16.38 -11.65
CA TYR A 252 20.55 17.59 -10.85
C TYR A 252 21.34 17.28 -9.58
N GLU A 253 22.03 18.29 -9.07
CA GLU A 253 22.73 18.20 -7.79
C GLU A 253 21.72 18.31 -6.64
N ALA A 254 21.76 17.35 -5.72
CA ALA A 254 20.80 17.18 -4.66
C ALA A 254 21.47 17.23 -3.28
N CYS A 255 20.77 17.82 -2.32
CA CYS A 255 21.17 17.87 -0.92
C CYS A 255 21.23 16.46 -0.33
N GLY A 256 22.35 16.10 0.29
CA GLY A 256 22.54 14.80 0.92
C GLY A 256 21.66 14.56 2.14
N CYS A 257 21.01 15.61 2.67
CA CYS A 257 20.11 15.53 3.82
C CYS A 257 18.65 15.30 3.42
N CYS A 258 18.20 15.76 2.25
CA CYS A 258 16.77 15.66 1.86
C CYS A 258 16.47 15.48 0.38
N ASN A 259 17.47 15.23 -0.47
CA ASN A 259 17.34 15.00 -1.92
C ASN A 259 16.73 16.16 -2.72
N LYS A 260 16.50 17.32 -2.10
CA LYS A 260 16.04 18.53 -2.79
C LYS A 260 17.17 19.10 -3.64
N LYS A 261 16.79 19.65 -4.80
CA LYS A 261 17.72 20.31 -5.73
C LYS A 261 18.44 21.47 -5.05
N ILE A 262 19.77 21.46 -5.16
CA ILE A 262 20.64 22.55 -4.73
C ILE A 262 20.65 23.63 -5.82
N LYS A 263 20.60 24.89 -5.40
CA LYS A 263 20.79 26.05 -6.29
C LYS A 263 21.85 26.95 -5.68
N ASP A 264 22.89 27.26 -6.44
CA ASP A 264 23.99 28.15 -6.02
C ASP A 264 24.62 27.73 -4.67
N GLY A 265 24.78 26.42 -4.46
CA GLY A 265 25.33 25.84 -3.22
C GLY A 265 24.36 25.79 -2.04
N VAL A 266 23.08 26.16 -2.24
CA VAL A 266 22.09 26.25 -1.17
C VAL A 266 20.93 25.27 -1.39
N CYS A 267 20.60 24.52 -0.33
CA CYS A 267 19.38 23.73 -0.22
C CYS A 267 18.24 24.59 0.36
N ALA A 268 17.02 24.43 -0.16
CA ALA A 268 15.85 25.17 0.30
C ALA A 268 15.50 24.94 1.79
N ASP A 269 15.85 23.76 2.35
CA ASP A 269 15.53 23.40 3.73
C ASP A 269 16.74 23.48 4.68
N HIS A 270 17.94 23.25 4.15
CA HIS A 270 19.16 23.10 4.95
C HIS A 270 20.19 24.22 4.75
N GLY A 271 19.89 25.22 3.91
CA GLY A 271 20.84 26.30 3.65
C GLY A 271 22.11 25.78 2.99
N ASP A 272 23.26 26.16 3.53
CA ASP A 272 24.60 25.74 3.11
C ASP A 272 25.03 24.38 3.69
N ASP A 273 24.30 23.82 4.67
CA ASP A 273 24.52 22.47 5.19
C ASP A 273 23.91 21.41 4.26
N ILE A 274 24.56 21.23 3.12
CA ILE A 274 24.07 20.35 2.05
C ILE A 274 24.45 18.87 2.23
N GLY A 275 25.12 18.52 3.34
CA GLY A 275 25.58 17.16 3.63
C GLY A 275 26.47 16.57 2.53
N ASN A 276 26.38 15.25 2.33
CA ASN A 276 27.04 14.59 1.21
C ASN A 276 26.19 14.75 -0.06
N ALA A 277 26.32 15.91 -0.71
CA ALA A 277 25.60 16.22 -1.94
C ALA A 277 25.84 15.14 -3.01
N CYS A 278 24.79 14.80 -3.76
CA CYS A 278 24.83 13.72 -4.73
C CYS A 278 24.08 14.09 -6.01
N LYS A 279 24.33 13.35 -7.09
CA LYS A 279 23.60 13.50 -8.34
C LYS A 279 22.36 12.60 -8.33
N LEU A 280 21.21 13.15 -8.69
CA LEU A 280 19.96 12.41 -8.82
C LEU A 280 19.36 12.62 -10.22
N TYR A 281 18.71 11.58 -10.75
CA TYR A 281 18.12 11.66 -12.10
C TYR A 281 16.93 12.63 -12.20
N THR A 282 16.91 13.34 -13.34
CA THR A 282 15.73 13.96 -13.98
C THR A 282 15.75 13.60 -15.46
N LEU A 283 15.61 12.30 -15.75
CA LEU A 283 15.70 11.80 -17.12
C LEU A 283 14.49 12.27 -17.92
N GLN A 284 14.77 13.00 -19.01
CA GLN A 284 13.78 13.38 -20.00
C GLN A 284 13.88 12.41 -21.16
N MET A 285 12.76 11.82 -21.55
CA MET A 285 12.72 10.78 -22.57
C MET A 285 11.46 10.89 -23.41
N ARG A 286 11.46 10.16 -24.53
CA ARG A 286 10.27 9.93 -25.34
C ARG A 286 9.88 8.47 -25.21
N ILE A 287 8.62 8.23 -24.86
CA ILE A 287 8.04 6.89 -24.83
C ILE A 287 7.17 6.67 -26.07
N ASP A 288 7.14 5.42 -26.55
CA ASP A 288 6.31 4.98 -27.67
C ASP A 288 5.33 3.90 -27.19
N ASN A 289 4.03 4.24 -27.21
CA ASN A 289 2.93 3.34 -26.97
C ASN A 289 2.31 2.94 -28.31
N HIS A 290 2.91 1.92 -28.96
CA HIS A 290 2.41 1.33 -30.21
C HIS A 290 2.19 2.34 -31.36
N GLY A 291 3.16 3.23 -31.57
CA GLY A 291 3.15 4.30 -32.59
C GLY A 291 2.68 5.65 -32.06
N GLN A 292 2.18 5.72 -30.82
CA GLN A 292 1.85 6.97 -30.14
C GLN A 292 3.02 7.42 -29.29
N PHE A 293 3.48 8.66 -29.48
CA PHE A 293 4.64 9.16 -28.75
C PHE A 293 4.27 10.19 -27.68
N GLY A 294 4.95 10.13 -26.54
CA GLY A 294 4.82 11.10 -25.45
C GLY A 294 6.17 11.49 -24.87
N ALA A 295 6.32 12.76 -24.47
CA ALA A 295 7.45 13.19 -23.64
C ALA A 295 7.19 12.77 -22.19
N ALA A 296 8.18 12.15 -21.54
CA ALA A 296 8.06 11.64 -20.18
C ALA A 296 9.30 11.99 -19.35
N ILE A 297 9.09 12.09 -18.03
CA ILE A 297 10.15 12.37 -17.05
C ILE A 297 10.25 11.21 -16.06
N ALA A 298 11.45 10.72 -15.79
CA ALA A 298 11.74 9.74 -14.73
C ALA A 298 12.72 10.32 -13.71
N PHE A 299 12.37 10.22 -12.42
CA PHE A 299 13.20 10.67 -11.30
C PHE A 299 14.06 9.52 -10.74
N ASN A 300 14.96 9.83 -9.80
CA ASN A 300 16.06 8.95 -9.39
C ASN A 300 15.76 7.45 -9.33
N ALA A 301 14.83 7.01 -8.47
CA ALA A 301 14.55 5.58 -8.29
C ALA A 301 14.12 4.87 -9.60
N VAL A 302 13.32 5.55 -10.44
CA VAL A 302 12.90 5.01 -11.74
C VAL A 302 14.04 5.09 -12.75
N GLY A 303 14.81 6.18 -12.72
CA GLY A 303 15.97 6.36 -13.58
C GLY A 303 17.04 5.30 -13.35
N GLU A 304 17.35 4.98 -12.09
CA GLU A 304 18.26 3.88 -11.74
C GLU A 304 17.75 2.53 -12.23
N LYS A 305 16.44 2.29 -12.15
CA LYS A 305 15.80 1.07 -12.65
C LYS A 305 15.86 0.94 -14.17
N ILE A 306 15.70 2.05 -14.90
CA ILE A 306 15.75 2.10 -16.36
C ILE A 306 17.19 1.99 -16.88
N ILE A 307 18.12 2.73 -16.27
CA ILE A 307 19.52 2.81 -16.73
C ILE A 307 20.36 1.64 -16.20
N GLY A 308 20.06 1.14 -14.99
CA GLY A 308 20.86 0.14 -14.29
C GLY A 308 22.09 0.70 -13.55
N LEU A 309 22.25 2.03 -13.52
CA LEU A 309 23.34 2.75 -12.83
C LEU A 309 22.77 3.91 -12.01
N SER A 310 23.44 4.29 -10.93
CA SER A 310 23.19 5.58 -10.26
C SER A 310 23.53 6.76 -11.18
N ALA A 311 22.92 7.92 -10.94
CA ALA A 311 23.18 9.10 -11.75
C ALA A 311 24.66 9.54 -11.70
N GLN A 312 25.33 9.32 -10.56
CA GLN A 312 26.77 9.56 -10.45
C GLN A 312 27.57 8.63 -11.36
N GLN A 313 27.29 7.33 -11.35
CA GLN A 313 27.98 6.36 -12.20
C GLN A 313 27.76 6.64 -13.69
N LEU A 314 26.55 7.05 -14.09
CA LEU A 314 26.27 7.41 -15.48
C LEU A 314 27.02 8.69 -15.89
N ASP A 315 27.21 9.64 -14.98
CA ASP A 315 27.92 10.89 -15.25
C ASP A 315 29.41 10.64 -15.41
N ASP A 316 29.98 9.81 -14.53
CA ASP A 316 31.36 9.35 -14.64
C ASP A 316 31.59 8.61 -15.97
N LEU A 317 30.62 7.80 -16.41
CA LEU A 317 30.67 7.11 -17.71
C LEU A 317 30.64 8.11 -18.87
N GLN A 318 29.74 9.11 -18.84
CA GLN A 318 29.65 10.13 -19.88
C GLN A 318 30.95 10.94 -20.01
N ASN A 319 31.65 11.18 -18.90
CA ASN A 319 32.89 11.97 -18.89
C ASN A 319 34.15 11.17 -19.26
N HIS A 320 34.18 9.86 -18.99
CA HIS A 320 35.37 9.03 -19.21
C HIS A 320 35.29 8.09 -20.42
N ASP A 321 34.09 7.65 -20.81
CA ASP A 321 33.87 6.75 -21.94
C ASP A 321 32.54 7.07 -22.65
N VAL A 322 32.57 8.11 -23.48
CA VAL A 322 31.42 8.58 -24.26
C VAL A 322 30.84 7.48 -25.15
N ALA A 323 31.68 6.58 -25.68
CA ALA A 323 31.23 5.49 -26.54
C ALA A 323 30.42 4.45 -25.76
N ALA A 324 30.88 4.08 -24.56
CA ALA A 324 30.12 3.19 -23.67
C ALA A 324 28.83 3.84 -23.16
N PHE A 325 28.86 5.15 -22.86
CA PHE A 325 27.66 5.91 -22.52
C PHE A 325 26.63 5.89 -23.67
N ASP A 326 27.06 6.21 -24.89
CA ASP A 326 26.17 6.24 -26.06
C ASP A 326 25.57 4.87 -26.37
N GLU A 327 26.38 3.80 -26.22
CA GLU A 327 25.93 2.43 -26.42
C GLU A 327 24.93 1.99 -25.33
N LEU A 328 25.15 2.37 -24.07
CA LEU A 328 24.20 2.11 -22.99
C LEU A 328 22.88 2.81 -23.24
N ILE A 329 22.90 4.10 -23.55
CA ILE A 329 21.68 4.87 -23.85
C ILE A 329 20.94 4.29 -25.05
N ARG A 330 21.65 3.84 -26.09
CA ARG A 330 21.06 3.19 -27.26
C ARG A 330 20.39 1.85 -26.91
N LYS A 331 20.99 1.05 -26.02
CA LYS A 331 20.39 -0.21 -25.54
C LYS A 331 19.13 0.00 -24.71
N VAL A 332 19.11 1.07 -23.90
CA VAL A 332 17.93 1.41 -23.10
C VAL A 332 16.83 2.00 -23.99
N ALA A 333 17.21 2.82 -24.97
CA ALA A 333 16.30 3.40 -25.95
C ALA A 333 16.06 2.46 -27.15
N ASP A 334 15.79 1.19 -26.87
CA ASP A 334 15.45 0.17 -27.86
C ASP A 334 13.93 0.10 -28.04
N ASP A 335 13.45 0.49 -29.22
CA ASP A 335 12.02 0.54 -29.54
C ASP A 335 11.38 -0.86 -29.69
N SER A 336 12.19 -1.91 -29.76
CA SER A 336 11.75 -3.30 -29.78
C SER A 336 11.47 -3.88 -28.38
N VAL A 337 11.90 -3.19 -27.32
CA VAL A 337 11.71 -3.63 -25.93
C VAL A 337 10.55 -2.86 -25.30
N PHE A 338 9.44 -3.55 -25.10
CA PHE A 338 8.28 -2.98 -24.41
C PHE A 338 8.32 -3.23 -22.91
N LEU A 339 7.94 -2.20 -22.16
CA LEU A 339 7.82 -2.21 -20.71
C LEU A 339 6.37 -1.89 -20.34
N VAL A 340 5.92 -2.37 -19.19
CA VAL A 340 4.76 -1.79 -18.53
C VAL A 340 5.22 -0.56 -17.76
N VAL A 341 4.90 0.63 -18.26
CA VAL A 341 5.22 1.89 -17.58
C VAL A 341 4.01 2.37 -16.77
N LYS A 342 4.22 2.69 -15.50
CA LYS A 342 3.23 3.28 -14.60
C LYS A 342 3.46 4.78 -14.56
N VAL A 343 2.50 5.56 -15.04
CA VAL A 343 2.70 6.98 -15.36
C VAL A 343 1.60 7.87 -14.79
N VAL A 344 1.93 9.16 -14.66
CA VAL A 344 1.01 10.21 -14.26
C VAL A 344 1.05 11.33 -15.29
N PHE A 345 -0.12 11.64 -15.84
CA PHE A 345 -0.34 12.81 -16.67
C PHE A 345 -1.01 13.90 -15.83
N ARG A 346 -0.45 15.10 -15.84
CA ARG A 346 -1.04 16.25 -15.17
C ARG A 346 -0.81 17.50 -16.01
N LEU A 347 -1.81 18.38 -16.05
CA LEU A 347 -1.65 19.71 -16.59
C LEU A 347 -0.75 20.55 -15.67
N VAL A 348 0.35 21.09 -16.21
CA VAL A 348 1.30 21.94 -15.48
C VAL A 348 1.40 23.30 -16.15
N ASP A 349 1.15 24.35 -15.37
CA ASP A 349 1.22 25.73 -15.83
C ASP A 349 2.67 26.22 -15.89
N HIS A 350 3.08 26.68 -17.06
CA HIS A 350 4.37 27.27 -17.34
C HIS A 350 4.18 28.75 -17.71
N GLY A 351 3.72 29.53 -16.73
CA GLY A 351 3.45 30.96 -16.91
C GLY A 351 2.20 31.21 -17.75
N ASN A 352 2.36 31.37 -19.07
CA ASN A 352 1.26 31.68 -19.99
C ASN A 352 0.70 30.45 -20.72
N ASP A 353 1.40 29.31 -20.69
CA ASP A 353 1.00 28.09 -21.36
C ASP A 353 0.82 26.94 -20.35
N SER A 354 -0.20 26.12 -20.54
CA SER A 354 -0.40 24.88 -19.78
C SER A 354 -0.02 23.69 -20.66
N VAL A 355 0.84 22.82 -20.15
CA VAL A 355 1.32 21.63 -20.88
C VAL A 355 1.04 20.39 -20.05
N VAL A 356 0.59 19.31 -20.68
CA VAL A 356 0.49 18.02 -19.99
C VAL A 356 1.88 17.44 -19.79
N GLN A 357 2.26 17.26 -18.52
CA GLN A 357 3.48 16.59 -18.14
C GLN A 357 3.19 15.13 -17.82
N CYS A 358 3.88 14.20 -18.50
CA CYS A 358 3.91 12.78 -18.15
C CYS A 358 5.11 12.49 -17.24
N THR A 359 4.87 11.89 -16.09
CA THR A 359 5.90 11.46 -15.13
C THR A 359 5.81 9.96 -14.91
N ILE A 360 6.92 9.24 -15.10
CA ILE A 360 7.02 7.80 -14.85
C ILE A 360 7.28 7.58 -13.37
N HIS A 361 6.45 6.75 -12.73
CA HIS A 361 6.54 6.41 -11.32
C HIS A 361 7.12 5.01 -11.07
N ASP A 362 7.01 4.11 -12.05
CA ASP A 362 7.58 2.76 -11.99
C ASP A 362 7.57 2.14 -13.39
N VAL A 363 8.40 1.12 -13.60
CA VAL A 363 8.50 0.34 -14.84
C VAL A 363 8.58 -1.15 -14.52
N GLU A 364 7.96 -2.01 -15.33
CA GLU A 364 8.09 -3.47 -15.21
C GLU A 364 8.47 -4.02 -16.59
N TYR A 365 9.55 -4.81 -16.65
CA TYR A 365 9.93 -5.52 -17.86
C TYR A 365 8.93 -6.65 -18.10
N LEU A 366 8.45 -6.77 -19.35
CA LEU A 366 7.50 -7.80 -19.78
C LEU A 366 8.14 -9.19 -19.90
#